data_AF-A0A2G8TJ62-F1
#
_entry.id   AF-A0A2G8TJ62-F1
#
_cell.length_a   1.000
_cell.length_b   1.000
_cell.length_c   1.000
_cell.angle_alpha   90.00
_cell.angle_beta   90.00
_cell.angle_gamma   90.00
#
_symmetry.space_group_name_H-M   'P 1'
#
loop_
_entity.id
_entity.type
_entity.pdbx_description
1 polymer ?
#
loop_
_entity_poly.entity_id
_entity_poly.type
_entity_poly.pdbx_seq_one_letter_code
_entity_poly.pdbx_strand_id
1 'polypeptide(L)'
;MHFQIEAAMLYPITWVTVGKYVELTADTEKAVKARRLGGHWVDGLHCKEIDGDLWINLVAVEYWVASCAAPVPSGADVASSGQHGTKANIDTVEAALVKEIVAAVIASTRPVLPISVDLWDTAAIGTYLKRSINRVRSDIVCLPTFPRPIRLPVPGRSQALYKAREVIAWAERQAG
;
A
#
# COMPACT_ATOMS: atom_id res chain seq x y z
N MET A 1 14.57 12.86 -6.67
CA MET A 1 14.04 12.77 -5.29
C MET A 1 12.83 11.87 -5.34
N HIS A 2 12.98 10.61 -4.92
CA HIS A 2 12.14 9.49 -5.36
C HIS A 2 12.05 8.44 -4.24
N PHE A 3 11.27 8.66 -3.19
CA PHE A 3 11.17 7.71 -2.07
C PHE A 3 9.78 7.63 -1.39
N GLN A 4 8.72 8.19 -1.97
CA GLN A 4 7.38 8.12 -1.35
C GLN A 4 6.50 6.95 -1.86
N ILE A 5 6.86 6.33 -2.99
CA ILE A 5 5.97 5.36 -3.69
C ILE A 5 6.22 3.90 -3.25
N GLU A 6 7.41 3.55 -2.74
CA GLU A 6 7.72 2.15 -2.41
C GLU A 6 7.10 1.64 -1.09
N ALA A 7 6.88 2.51 -0.10
CA ALA A 7 6.36 2.10 1.21
C ALA A 7 4.91 1.59 1.17
N ALA A 8 4.09 2.13 0.28
CA ALA A 8 2.68 1.73 0.13
C ALA A 8 2.50 0.33 -0.48
N MET A 9 3.55 -0.24 -1.09
CA MET A 9 3.52 -1.58 -1.69
C MET A 9 4.05 -2.67 -0.75
N LEU A 10 4.75 -2.32 0.33
CA LEU A 10 5.32 -3.27 1.30
C LEU A 10 4.43 -3.52 2.51
N TYR A 11 3.53 -2.59 2.84
CA TYR A 11 2.61 -2.72 3.97
C TYR A 11 1.14 -2.56 3.51
N PRO A 12 0.43 -3.66 3.15
CA PRO A 12 -1.00 -3.60 2.84
C PRO A 12 -1.86 -3.20 4.07
N ILE A 13 -1.24 -3.04 5.24
CA ILE A 13 -1.86 -2.62 6.49
C ILE A 13 -1.02 -1.48 7.08
N THR A 14 -1.63 -0.30 7.24
CA THR A 14 -0.96 0.92 7.72
C THR A 14 -0.99 1.06 9.24
N TRP A 15 -1.98 0.45 9.91
CA TRP A 15 -2.16 0.50 11.36
C TRP A 15 -2.10 -0.89 11.97
N VAL A 16 -1.26 -1.07 12.99
CA VAL A 16 -1.15 -2.33 13.73
C VAL A 16 -1.21 -2.07 15.23
N THR A 17 -1.62 -3.04 16.03
CA THR A 17 -1.57 -2.92 17.49
C THR A 17 -0.12 -2.82 17.97
N VAL A 18 0.10 -2.20 19.14
CA VAL A 18 1.44 -2.03 19.72
C VAL A 18 2.16 -3.37 19.91
N GLY A 19 1.43 -4.43 20.28
CA GLY A 19 1.99 -5.78 20.39
C GLY A 19 2.52 -6.30 19.06
N LYS A 20 1.78 -6.07 17.96
CA LYS A 20 2.23 -6.46 16.62
C LYS A 20 3.40 -5.60 16.12
N TYR A 21 3.39 -4.30 16.43
CA TYR A 21 4.50 -3.41 16.10
C TYR A 21 5.82 -3.85 16.75
N VAL A 22 5.77 -4.20 18.04
CA VAL A 22 6.92 -4.72 18.81
C VAL A 22 7.44 -6.02 18.19
N GLU A 23 6.54 -6.94 17.81
CA GLU A 23 6.92 -8.19 17.12
C GLU A 23 7.63 -7.92 15.78
N LEU A 24 7.12 -6.98 14.99
CA LEU A 24 7.62 -6.70 13.64
C LEU A 24 8.96 -5.95 13.62
N THR A 25 9.19 -5.06 14.58
CA THR A 25 10.30 -4.10 14.54
C THR A 25 11.39 -4.38 15.56
N ALA A 26 11.16 -5.36 16.46
CA ALA A 26 11.98 -5.60 17.64
C ALA A 26 12.12 -4.37 18.58
N ASP A 27 11.27 -3.36 18.41
CA ASP A 27 11.14 -2.24 19.33
C ASP A 27 10.45 -2.70 20.63
N THR A 28 10.40 -1.85 21.66
CA THR A 28 9.77 -2.20 22.94
C THR A 28 8.56 -1.32 23.23
N GLU A 29 7.54 -1.86 23.91
CA GLU A 29 6.40 -1.05 24.37
C GLU A 29 6.83 0.14 25.22
N LYS A 30 7.90 -0.04 26.01
CA LYS A 30 8.47 1.03 26.82
C LYS A 30 9.02 2.17 25.96
N ALA A 31 9.73 1.85 24.87
CA ALA A 31 10.24 2.85 23.94
C ALA A 31 9.10 3.55 23.18
N VAL A 32 8.07 2.80 22.76
CA VAL A 32 6.84 3.37 22.17
C VAL A 32 6.20 4.39 23.12
N LYS A 33 5.97 4.00 24.38
CA LYS A 33 5.40 4.87 25.41
C LYS A 33 6.30 6.09 25.70
N ALA A 34 7.62 5.91 25.72
CA ALA A 34 8.57 7.00 25.91
C ALA A 34 8.54 8.02 24.75
N ARG A 35 8.44 7.54 23.49
CA ARG A 35 8.33 8.44 22.32
C ARG A 35 6.99 9.17 22.29
N ARG A 36 5.89 8.51 22.67
CA ARG A 36 4.55 9.13 22.81
C ARG A 36 4.54 10.18 23.91
N LEU A 37 5.04 9.84 25.11
CA LEU A 37 5.10 10.76 26.25
C LEU A 37 6.05 11.93 26.03
N GLY A 38 7.16 11.69 25.32
CA GLY A 38 8.16 12.71 24.96
C GLY A 38 7.74 13.60 23.79
N GLY A 39 6.54 13.41 23.21
CA GLY A 39 6.03 14.23 22.11
C GLY A 39 6.68 13.97 20.74
N HIS A 40 7.55 12.96 20.64
CA HIS A 40 8.12 12.53 19.36
C HIS A 40 7.09 11.79 18.51
N TRP A 41 6.20 11.03 19.16
CA TRP A 41 5.07 10.37 18.51
C TRP A 41 3.78 11.10 18.84
N VAL A 42 3.17 11.63 17.80
CA VAL A 42 1.94 12.44 17.88
C VAL A 42 0.70 11.54 17.75
N ASP A 43 -0.25 11.70 18.67
CA ASP A 43 -1.55 11.04 18.63
C ASP A 43 -2.35 11.47 17.39
N GLY A 44 -2.97 10.52 16.69
CA GLY A 44 -3.66 10.71 15.40
C GLY A 44 -2.74 10.60 14.17
N LEU A 45 -1.42 10.76 14.33
CA LEU A 45 -0.43 10.66 13.25
C LEU A 45 0.41 9.38 13.34
N HIS A 46 1.17 9.25 14.42
CA HIS A 46 2.08 8.12 14.65
C HIS A 46 1.41 6.99 15.44
N CYS A 47 0.51 7.35 16.35
CA CYS A 47 -0.22 6.39 17.17
C CYS A 47 -1.64 6.88 17.47
N LYS A 48 -2.55 5.99 17.85
CA LYS A 48 -3.91 6.34 18.32
C LYS A 48 -4.44 5.26 19.26
N GLU A 49 -5.29 5.66 20.19
CA GLU A 49 -5.94 4.73 21.11
C GLU A 49 -7.34 4.39 20.59
N ILE A 50 -7.65 3.10 20.50
CA ILE A 50 -8.96 2.59 20.09
C ILE A 50 -9.33 1.46 21.05
N ASP A 51 -10.43 1.62 21.77
CA ASP A 51 -10.97 0.62 22.71
C ASP A 51 -9.94 0.12 23.75
N GLY A 52 -9.03 1.00 24.18
CA GLY A 52 -7.96 0.69 25.15
C GLY A 52 -6.70 0.08 24.54
N ASP A 53 -6.71 -0.24 23.24
CA ASP A 53 -5.53 -0.69 22.51
C ASP A 53 -4.81 0.49 21.85
N LEU A 54 -3.48 0.51 21.96
CA LEU A 54 -2.64 1.46 21.25
C LEU A 54 -2.32 0.93 19.85
N TRP A 55 -2.72 1.68 18.84
CA TRP A 55 -2.45 1.40 17.43
C TRP A 55 -1.33 2.28 16.91
N ILE A 56 -0.41 1.71 16.16
CA ILE A 56 0.78 2.34 15.59
C ILE A 56 0.64 2.42 14.07
N ASN A 57 0.90 3.60 13.53
CA ASN A 57 0.96 3.83 12.08
C ASN A 57 2.37 3.52 11.58
N LEU A 58 2.53 2.39 10.89
CA LEU A 58 3.84 1.91 10.43
C LEU A 58 4.54 2.91 9.52
N VAL A 59 3.79 3.48 8.58
CA VAL A 59 4.31 4.42 7.59
C VAL A 59 4.82 5.69 8.27
N ALA A 60 4.02 6.29 9.16
CA ALA A 60 4.41 7.52 9.85
C ALA A 60 5.65 7.31 10.74
N VAL A 61 5.74 6.16 11.42
CA VAL A 61 6.88 5.84 12.28
C VAL A 61 8.15 5.58 11.46
N GLU A 62 8.07 4.88 10.33
CA GLU A 62 9.22 4.70 9.43
C GLU A 62 9.74 6.02 8.88
N TYR A 63 8.85 6.94 8.49
CA TYR A 63 9.23 8.30 8.09
C TYR A 63 9.96 9.03 9.21
N TRP A 64 9.46 8.93 10.45
CA TRP A 64 10.11 9.52 11.60
C TRP A 64 11.52 8.93 11.84
N VAL A 65 11.65 7.60 11.79
CA VAL A 65 12.95 6.90 11.94
C VAL A 65 13.94 7.35 10.84
N ALA A 66 13.49 7.37 9.59
CA ALA A 66 14.32 7.82 8.47
C ALA A 66 14.74 9.30 8.62
N SER A 67 13.89 10.14 9.19
CA SER A 67 14.18 11.55 9.46
C SER A 67 15.20 11.75 10.60
N CYS A 68 15.26 10.84 11.56
CA CYS A 68 16.22 10.88 12.67
C CYS A 68 17.64 10.46 12.25
N ALA A 69 17.82 9.82 11.10
CA ALA A 69 19.11 9.32 10.61
C ALA A 69 19.90 10.34 9.76
N ALA A 70 19.36 11.54 9.52
CA ALA A 70 20.10 12.62 8.86
C ALA A 70 20.93 13.42 9.89
N PRO A 71 22.26 13.59 9.70
CA PRO A 71 23.00 14.54 10.52
C PRO A 71 22.46 15.94 10.26
N VAL A 72 22.03 16.62 11.32
CA VAL A 72 21.64 18.02 11.29
C VAL A 72 22.86 18.83 10.85
N PRO A 73 22.84 19.65 9.79
CA PRO A 73 23.88 20.65 9.60
C PRO A 73 23.79 21.63 10.78
N SER A 74 24.78 21.54 11.66
CA SER A 74 25.03 22.48 12.75
C SER A 74 25.06 23.89 12.18
N GLY A 75 24.31 24.80 12.82
CA GLY A 75 24.24 26.19 12.41
C GLY A 75 25.62 26.85 12.33
N ALA A 76 26.04 27.11 11.10
CA ALA A 76 26.95 28.17 10.70
C ALA A 76 26.86 28.25 9.17
N ASP A 77 26.73 29.47 8.68
CA ASP A 77 26.82 29.84 7.26
C ASP A 77 25.55 29.62 6.42
N VAL A 78 24.77 30.68 6.23
CA VAL A 78 24.83 31.50 5.01
C VAL A 78 23.79 32.62 5.15
N ALA A 79 24.28 33.86 5.23
CA ALA A 79 23.50 35.03 4.90
C ALA A 79 23.33 35.09 3.37
N SER A 80 22.10 35.24 2.89
CA SER A 80 21.86 36.01 1.66
C SER A 80 20.43 36.53 1.60
N SER A 81 20.35 37.84 1.39
CA SER A 81 19.18 38.62 1.04
C SER A 81 18.48 38.13 -0.24
N GLY A 82 17.15 38.30 -0.27
CA GLY A 82 16.42 38.64 -1.50
C GLY A 82 15.40 37.59 -1.99
N GLN A 83 14.15 38.06 -2.14
CA GLN A 83 12.99 37.47 -2.84
C GLN A 83 12.07 36.52 -2.04
N HIS A 84 11.23 37.11 -1.19
CA HIS A 84 9.96 36.55 -0.73
C HIS A 84 8.83 37.05 -1.64
N GLY A 85 8.19 36.17 -2.41
CA GLY A 85 6.99 36.55 -3.16
C GLY A 85 6.37 35.48 -4.07
N THR A 86 7.16 34.63 -4.73
CA THR A 86 6.62 33.78 -5.82
C THR A 86 6.83 32.27 -5.62
N LYS A 87 7.86 31.86 -4.88
CA LYS A 87 8.22 30.45 -4.70
C LYS A 87 7.21 29.65 -3.86
N ALA A 88 6.71 30.25 -2.77
CA ALA A 88 5.74 29.62 -1.87
C ALA A 88 4.39 29.29 -2.55
N ASN A 89 4.01 30.06 -3.59
CA ASN A 89 2.74 29.82 -4.30
C ASN A 89 2.84 28.61 -5.24
N ILE A 90 3.99 28.44 -5.92
CA ILE A 90 4.20 27.28 -6.83
C ILE A 90 4.32 25.99 -6.02
N ASP A 91 5.05 26.00 -4.90
CA ASP A 91 5.18 24.84 -4.01
C ASP A 91 3.82 24.40 -3.43
N THR A 92 2.92 25.36 -3.16
CA THR A 92 1.58 25.09 -2.64
C THR A 92 0.64 24.53 -3.72
N VAL A 93 0.75 25.04 -4.96
CA VAL A 93 -0.06 24.55 -6.11
C VAL A 93 0.39 23.16 -6.54
N GLU A 94 1.70 22.88 -6.55
CA GLU A 94 2.24 21.54 -6.83
C GLU A 94 1.76 20.53 -5.78
N ALA A 95 1.82 20.89 -4.49
CA ALA A 95 1.32 20.03 -3.41
C ALA A 95 -0.19 19.74 -3.52
N ALA A 96 -0.99 20.74 -3.92
CA ALA A 96 -2.43 20.58 -4.12
C ALA A 96 -2.75 19.66 -5.31
N LEU A 97 -2.05 19.84 -6.43
CA LEU A 97 -2.22 19.01 -7.62
C LEU A 97 -1.80 17.55 -7.37
N VAL A 98 -0.66 17.35 -6.69
CA VAL A 98 -0.21 16.01 -6.29
C VAL A 98 -1.26 15.33 -5.41
N LYS A 99 -1.84 16.05 -4.46
CA LYS A 99 -2.89 15.51 -3.59
C LYS A 99 -4.13 15.08 -4.38
N GLU A 100 -4.55 15.86 -5.36
CA GLU A 100 -5.70 15.54 -6.21
C GLU A 100 -5.43 14.31 -7.10
N ILE A 101 -4.24 14.24 -7.71
CA ILE A 101 -3.83 13.07 -8.50
C ILE A 101 -3.77 11.82 -7.63
N VAL A 102 -3.16 11.89 -6.44
CA VAL A 102 -3.08 10.75 -5.50
C VAL A 102 -4.48 10.28 -5.11
N ALA A 103 -5.40 11.20 -4.80
CA ALA A 103 -6.78 10.85 -4.48
C ALA A 103 -7.49 10.16 -5.65
N ALA A 104 -7.32 10.67 -6.88
CA ALA A 104 -7.90 10.08 -8.09
C ALA A 104 -7.33 8.69 -8.39
N VAL A 105 -6.03 8.48 -8.17
CA VAL A 105 -5.37 7.18 -8.34
C VAL A 105 -5.86 6.20 -7.29
N ILE A 106 -5.92 6.58 -6.00
CA ILE A 106 -6.45 5.72 -4.93
C ILE A 106 -7.89 5.31 -5.24
N ALA A 107 -8.74 6.24 -5.68
CA ALA A 107 -10.12 5.95 -6.07
C ALA A 107 -10.22 5.00 -7.28
N SER A 108 -9.21 5.02 -8.15
CA SER A 108 -9.18 4.20 -9.37
C SER A 108 -8.44 2.87 -9.22
N THR A 109 -7.69 2.69 -8.13
CA THR A 109 -6.87 1.50 -7.90
C THR A 109 -7.72 0.41 -7.24
N ARG A 110 -7.78 -0.78 -7.85
CA ARG A 110 -8.45 -1.93 -7.23
C ARG A 110 -7.68 -2.35 -5.97
N PRO A 111 -8.36 -2.62 -4.84
CA PRO A 111 -7.67 -3.07 -3.62
C PRO A 111 -6.90 -4.36 -3.92
N VAL A 112 -5.61 -4.38 -3.58
CA VAL A 112 -4.77 -5.57 -3.73
C VAL A 112 -5.17 -6.54 -2.62
N LEU A 113 -5.99 -7.53 -2.97
CA LEU A 113 -6.34 -8.60 -2.06
C LEU A 113 -5.19 -9.61 -1.98
N PRO A 114 -4.97 -10.24 -0.81
CA PRO A 114 -4.03 -11.35 -0.72
C PRO A 114 -4.41 -12.46 -1.70
N ILE A 115 -3.42 -13.04 -2.39
CA ILE A 115 -3.62 -14.02 -3.46
C ILE A 115 -4.42 -15.26 -3.04
N SER A 116 -4.41 -15.58 -1.74
CA SER A 116 -5.14 -16.70 -1.15
C SER A 116 -6.67 -16.50 -1.17
N VAL A 117 -7.13 -15.25 -1.11
CA VAL A 117 -8.55 -14.88 -1.05
C VAL A 117 -9.03 -14.16 -2.32
N ASP A 118 -8.12 -13.74 -3.20
CA ASP A 118 -8.44 -12.99 -4.39
C ASP A 118 -9.19 -13.82 -5.46
N LEU A 119 -10.17 -13.18 -6.11
CA LEU A 119 -11.01 -13.74 -7.15
C LEU A 119 -10.79 -13.00 -8.47
N TRP A 120 -10.14 -13.67 -9.41
CA TRP A 120 -9.79 -13.12 -10.71
C TRP A 120 -10.88 -13.32 -11.75
N ASP A 121 -11.14 -12.28 -12.54
CA ASP A 121 -11.87 -12.38 -13.80
C ASP A 121 -10.93 -12.78 -14.96
N THR A 122 -11.50 -12.98 -16.15
CA THR A 122 -10.73 -13.30 -17.37
C THR A 122 -9.65 -12.26 -17.72
N ALA A 123 -9.84 -11.00 -17.33
CA ALA A 123 -8.87 -9.94 -17.63
C ALA A 123 -7.66 -10.04 -16.70
N ALA A 124 -7.89 -10.21 -15.40
CA ALA A 124 -6.84 -10.43 -14.41
C ALA A 124 -6.02 -11.69 -14.73
N ILE A 125 -6.68 -12.79 -15.14
CA ILE A 125 -6.00 -14.01 -15.60
C ILE A 125 -5.12 -13.72 -16.83
N GLY A 126 -5.62 -12.95 -17.79
CA GLY A 126 -4.85 -12.56 -18.99
C GLY A 126 -3.60 -11.76 -18.65
N THR A 127 -3.73 -10.82 -17.71
CA THR A 127 -2.59 -10.05 -17.19
C THR A 127 -1.54 -10.97 -16.57
N TYR A 128 -1.96 -11.88 -15.68
CA TYR A 128 -1.03 -12.82 -15.02
C TYR A 128 -0.33 -13.76 -16.02
N LEU A 129 -1.09 -14.39 -16.92
CA LEU A 129 -0.56 -15.33 -17.90
C LEU A 129 0.16 -14.66 -19.09
N LYS A 130 0.16 -13.32 -19.16
CA LYS A 130 0.66 -12.53 -20.30
C LYS A 130 0.02 -12.95 -21.63
N ARG A 131 -1.30 -13.15 -21.63
CA ARG A 131 -2.11 -13.53 -22.80
C ARG A 131 -3.25 -12.54 -23.02
N SER A 132 -3.71 -12.45 -24.27
CA SER A 132 -4.88 -11.62 -24.58
C SER A 132 -6.13 -12.19 -23.92
N ILE A 133 -7.03 -11.29 -23.49
CA ILE A 133 -8.29 -11.66 -22.83
C ILE A 133 -9.13 -12.61 -23.70
N ASN A 134 -9.10 -12.42 -25.03
CA ASN A 134 -9.77 -13.28 -25.98
C ASN A 134 -9.23 -14.71 -25.94
N ARG A 135 -7.91 -14.89 -25.92
CA ARG A 135 -7.26 -16.21 -25.83
C ARG A 135 -7.59 -16.90 -24.50
N VAL A 136 -7.61 -16.14 -23.41
CA VAL A 136 -7.98 -16.68 -22.10
C VAL A 136 -9.41 -17.21 -22.14
N ARG A 137 -10.34 -16.41 -22.66
CA ARG A 137 -11.77 -16.74 -22.71
C ARG A 137 -12.08 -17.91 -23.65
N SER A 138 -11.44 -17.97 -24.82
CA SER A 138 -11.76 -19.00 -25.82
C SER A 138 -11.08 -20.33 -25.54
N ASP A 139 -9.82 -20.27 -25.10
CA ASP A 139 -8.96 -21.47 -25.15
C ASP A 139 -8.53 -21.90 -23.75
N ILE A 140 -8.10 -20.98 -22.89
CA ILE A 140 -7.48 -21.33 -21.60
C ILE A 140 -8.53 -21.78 -20.58
N VAL A 141 -9.58 -20.98 -20.36
CA VAL A 141 -10.61 -21.31 -19.35
C VAL A 141 -11.46 -22.52 -19.76
N CYS A 142 -11.40 -22.90 -21.03
CA CYS A 142 -12.09 -24.06 -21.58
C CYS A 142 -11.29 -25.36 -21.42
N LEU A 143 -10.04 -25.31 -20.96
CA LEU A 143 -9.24 -26.51 -20.74
C LEU A 143 -9.85 -27.36 -19.62
N PRO A 144 -9.92 -28.70 -19.78
CA PRO A 144 -10.56 -29.58 -18.79
C PRO A 144 -9.85 -29.58 -17.44
N THR A 145 -8.54 -29.28 -17.44
CA THR A 145 -7.71 -29.18 -16.24
C THR A 145 -7.76 -27.81 -15.56
N PHE A 146 -8.41 -26.82 -16.20
CA PHE A 146 -8.43 -25.45 -15.71
C PHE A 146 -9.31 -25.35 -14.45
N PRO A 147 -9.00 -24.45 -13.50
CA PRO A 147 -9.82 -24.24 -12.30
C PRO A 147 -11.30 -23.99 -12.60
N ARG A 148 -12.16 -24.51 -11.72
CA ARG A 148 -13.61 -24.35 -11.87
C ARG A 148 -14.00 -22.89 -11.63
N PRO A 149 -14.90 -22.35 -12.46
CA PRO A 149 -15.34 -20.99 -12.26
C PRO A 149 -16.35 -20.87 -11.11
N ILE A 150 -16.29 -19.75 -10.41
CA ILE A 150 -17.22 -19.32 -9.39
C ILE A 150 -18.16 -18.28 -10.00
N ARG A 151 -19.46 -18.42 -9.74
CA ARG A 151 -20.50 -17.45 -10.11
C ARG A 151 -21.15 -16.95 -8.83
N LEU A 152 -21.09 -15.65 -8.61
CA LEU A 152 -21.75 -15.03 -7.46
C LEU A 152 -23.27 -15.00 -7.69
N PRO A 153 -24.09 -15.17 -6.63
CA PRO A 153 -25.54 -15.17 -6.73
C PRO A 153 -26.07 -13.74 -6.86
N VAL A 154 -25.84 -13.11 -8.02
CA VAL A 154 -26.36 -11.77 -8.35
C VAL A 154 -27.50 -11.87 -9.36
N PRO A 155 -28.52 -10.99 -9.28
CA PRO A 155 -29.57 -10.93 -10.29
C PRO A 155 -28.98 -10.61 -11.68
N GLY A 156 -29.27 -11.43 -12.68
CA GLY A 156 -28.79 -11.26 -14.05
C GLY A 156 -27.58 -12.11 -14.40
N ARG A 157 -26.79 -11.69 -15.41
CA ARG A 157 -25.62 -12.45 -15.87
C ARG A 157 -24.44 -12.21 -14.94
N SER A 158 -24.12 -13.21 -14.12
CA SER A 158 -22.92 -13.21 -13.29
C SER A 158 -21.68 -13.55 -14.13
N GLN A 159 -20.65 -12.72 -13.99
CA GLN A 159 -19.36 -12.98 -14.60
C GLN A 159 -18.65 -14.18 -13.97
N ALA A 160 -17.80 -14.84 -14.75
CA ALA A 160 -16.95 -15.91 -14.26
C ALA A 160 -15.79 -15.35 -13.42
N LEU A 161 -15.65 -15.84 -12.19
CA LEU A 161 -14.51 -15.56 -11.34
C LEU A 161 -13.76 -16.84 -11.01
N TYR A 162 -12.47 -16.74 -10.72
CA TYR A 162 -11.60 -17.87 -10.43
C TYR A 162 -10.71 -17.53 -9.26
N LYS A 163 -10.45 -18.50 -8.36
CA LYS A 163 -9.51 -18.29 -7.27
C LYS A 163 -8.10 -18.11 -7.81
N ALA A 164 -7.48 -16.98 -7.51
CA ALA A 164 -6.16 -16.65 -8.03
C ALA A 164 -5.11 -17.74 -7.72
N ARG A 165 -5.09 -18.24 -6.47
CA ARG A 165 -4.24 -19.35 -6.04
C ARG A 165 -4.34 -20.61 -6.91
N GLU A 166 -5.54 -20.93 -7.41
CA GLU A 166 -5.77 -22.17 -8.18
C GLU A 166 -5.33 -21.99 -9.64
N VAL A 167 -5.49 -20.77 -10.18
CA VAL A 167 -4.98 -20.40 -11.50
C VAL A 167 -3.46 -20.41 -11.51
N ILE A 168 -2.80 -19.87 -10.48
CA ILE A 168 -1.34 -19.91 -10.33
C ILE A 168 -0.84 -21.35 -10.27
N ALA A 169 -1.39 -22.15 -9.36
CA ALA A 169 -0.98 -23.55 -9.23
C ALA A 169 -1.22 -24.36 -10.52
N TRP A 170 -2.28 -24.04 -11.27
CA TRP A 170 -2.51 -24.64 -12.58
C TRP A 170 -1.45 -24.22 -13.60
N ALA A 171 -1.09 -22.93 -13.65
CA ALA A 171 -0.10 -22.41 -14.58
C ALA A 171 1.30 -22.99 -14.31
N GLU A 172 1.69 -23.13 -13.06
CA GLU A 172 2.95 -23.76 -12.65
C GLU A 172 3.05 -25.22 -13.14
N ARG A 173 1.94 -25.98 -13.10
CA ARG A 173 1.89 -27.34 -13.65
C ARG A 173 2.03 -27.42 -15.17
N GLN A 174 1.84 -26.32 -15.90
CA GLN A 174 2.06 -26.30 -17.36
C GLN A 174 3.53 -26.04 -17.71
N ALA A 175 4.32 -25.52 -16.76
CA ALA A 175 5.70 -25.10 -16.97
C ALA A 175 6.74 -26.19 -16.62
N GLY A 176 6.29 -27.34 -16.10
CA GLY A 176 7.11 -28.53 -15.81
C GLY A 176 6.54 -29.76 -16.49
#